data_AF-A8PRG4-F1
#
_entry.id   AF-A8PRG4-F1
#
_cell.length_a   1.000
_cell.length_b   1.000
_cell.length_c   1.000
_cell.angle_alpha   90.00
_cell.angle_beta   90.00
_cell.angle_gamma   90.00
#
_symmetry.space_group_name_H-M   'P 1'
#
loop_
_entity.id
_entity.type
_entity.pdbx_description
1 polymer ?
#
loop_
_entity_poly.entity_id
_entity_poly.type
_entity_poly.pdbx_seq_one_letter_code
_entity_poly.pdbx_strand_id
1 'polypeptide(L)'
;MCLYTVCSLLYTVDSDSLLIYVTAFLVLCLVAASISQLYGSVRMESEALNLADTLFVYLPVSLMHGFVVVMFFVGAFALVPRDAYSHKPSYLVDAILLIVLFFLQSSSAGYVFYGNRDIAGALVVSLGLLAIAQQQSNLRFIHWTAL
;
A
#
# COMPACT_ATOMS: atom_id res chain seq x y z
N MET A 1 5.71 1.73 -16.06
CA MET A 1 7.12 1.35 -15.78
C MET A 1 7.98 2.56 -15.42
N CYS A 2 8.15 3.58 -16.27
CA CYS A 2 8.98 4.76 -15.95
C CYS A 2 8.56 5.56 -14.69
N LEU A 3 7.25 5.69 -14.42
CA LEU A 3 6.77 6.44 -13.25
C LEU A 3 7.10 5.75 -11.91
N TYR A 4 7.03 4.42 -11.87
CA TYR A 4 7.38 3.65 -10.68
C TYR A 4 8.88 3.68 -10.40
N THR A 5 9.72 3.60 -11.44
CA THR A 5 11.18 3.74 -11.29
C THR A 5 11.57 5.14 -10.83
N VAL A 6 10.88 6.18 -11.31
CA VAL A 6 11.08 7.56 -10.83
C VAL A 6 10.66 7.69 -9.36
N CYS A 7 9.52 7.10 -8.96
CA CYS A 7 9.08 7.06 -7.57
C CYS A 7 10.12 6.37 -6.67
N SER A 8 10.60 5.19 -7.07
CA SER A 8 11.63 4.46 -6.32
C SER A 8 12.93 5.25 -6.24
N LEU A 9 13.35 5.91 -7.33
CA LEU A 9 14.55 6.73 -7.33
C LEU A 9 14.42 7.91 -6.38
N LEU A 10 13.28 8.62 -6.39
CA LEU A 10 13.04 9.76 -5.51
C LEU A 10 13.05 9.35 -4.03
N TYR A 11 12.54 8.16 -3.68
CA TYR A 11 12.63 7.64 -2.31
C TYR A 11 14.04 7.13 -1.93
N THR A 12 14.91 6.85 -2.89
CA THR A 12 16.32 6.44 -2.64
C THR A 12 17.31 7.60 -2.59
N VAL A 13 16.91 8.80 -3.04
CA VAL A 13 17.74 10.00 -2.95
C VAL A 13 17.77 10.44 -1.49
N ASP A 14 18.90 10.21 -0.83
CA ASP A 14 19.13 10.59 0.57
C ASP A 14 19.36 12.10 0.65
N SER A 15 18.25 12.84 0.69
CA SER A 15 18.22 14.29 0.83
C SER A 15 17.09 14.63 1.79
N ASP A 16 17.43 15.29 2.91
CA ASP A 16 16.47 15.69 3.96
C ASP A 16 15.46 16.78 3.52
N SER A 17 15.37 17.06 2.22
CA SER A 17 14.42 18.03 1.68
C SER A 17 13.00 17.44 1.61
N LEU A 18 12.10 17.95 2.43
CA LEU A 18 10.66 17.66 2.41
C LEU A 18 10.06 17.73 0.99
N LEU A 19 10.57 18.62 0.14
CA LEU A 19 10.14 18.76 -1.26
C LEU A 19 10.34 17.48 -2.09
N ILE A 20 11.41 16.72 -1.84
CA ILE A 20 11.66 15.44 -2.53
C ILE A 20 10.65 14.40 -2.06
N TYR A 21 10.38 14.31 -0.75
CA TYR A 21 9.36 13.39 -0.22
C TYR A 21 7.95 13.73 -0.71
N VAL A 22 7.57 15.02 -0.75
CA VAL A 22 6.28 15.45 -1.29
C VAL A 22 6.17 15.13 -2.78
N THR A 23 7.24 15.36 -3.55
CA THR A 23 7.25 15.06 -4.99
C THR A 23 7.18 13.55 -5.23
N ALA A 24 7.92 12.75 -4.45
CA ALA A 24 7.87 11.29 -4.48
C ALA A 24 6.46 10.78 -4.17
N PHE A 25 5.80 11.36 -3.16
CA PHE A 25 4.43 11.01 -2.81
C PHE A 25 3.43 11.41 -3.90
N LEU A 26 3.58 12.58 -4.53
CA LEU A 26 2.73 12.96 -5.67
C LEU A 26 2.87 12.00 -6.85
N VAL A 27 4.11 11.61 -7.19
CA VAL A 27 4.36 10.60 -8.22
C VAL A 27 3.73 9.26 -7.84
N LEU A 28 3.83 8.86 -6.56
CA LEU A 28 3.18 7.67 -6.04
C LEU A 28 1.65 7.73 -6.16
N CYS A 29 1.03 8.88 -5.88
CA CYS A 29 -0.41 9.09 -6.08
C CYS A 29 -0.82 8.91 -7.55
N LEU A 30 -0.04 9.44 -8.50
CA LEU A 30 -0.30 9.21 -9.93
C LEU A 30 -0.17 7.73 -10.30
N VAL A 31 0.86 7.04 -9.79
CA VAL A 31 1.03 5.59 -10.01
C VAL A 31 -0.17 4.84 -9.44
N ALA A 32 -0.56 5.11 -8.20
CA ALA A 32 -1.71 4.49 -7.54
C ALA A 32 -3.00 4.71 -8.34
N ALA A 33 -3.29 5.95 -8.76
CA ALA A 33 -4.45 6.26 -9.57
C ALA A 33 -4.45 5.49 -10.91
N SER A 34 -3.31 5.42 -11.60
CA SER A 34 -3.20 4.70 -12.87
C SER A 34 -3.44 3.19 -12.72
N ILE A 35 -2.88 2.57 -11.66
CA ILE A 35 -3.06 1.14 -11.38
C ILE A 35 -4.49 0.87 -10.93
N SER A 36 -5.10 1.73 -10.11
CA SER A 36 -6.50 1.60 -9.69
C SER A 36 -7.48 1.72 -10.85
N GLN A 37 -7.24 2.62 -11.82
CA GLN A 37 -8.04 2.68 -13.05
C GLN A 37 -7.90 1.40 -13.88
N LEU A 38 -6.67 0.90 -14.05
CA LEU A 38 -6.42 -0.36 -14.77
C LEU A 38 -7.08 -1.56 -14.08
N TYR A 39 -6.98 -1.64 -12.75
CA TYR A 39 -7.65 -2.66 -11.96
C TYR A 39 -9.17 -2.57 -12.10
N GLY A 40 -9.73 -1.36 -12.07
CA GLY A 40 -11.16 -1.11 -12.28
C GLY A 40 -11.63 -1.52 -13.67
N SER A 41 -10.88 -1.22 -14.73
CA SER A 41 -11.25 -1.60 -16.09
C SER A 41 -11.22 -3.11 -16.29
N VAL A 42 -10.16 -3.79 -15.85
CA VAL A 42 -10.03 -5.26 -15.92
C VAL A 42 -11.13 -5.96 -15.10
N ARG A 43 -11.57 -5.33 -14.00
CA ARG A 43 -12.66 -5.82 -13.15
C ARG A 43 -14.05 -5.67 -13.75
N MET A 44 -14.26 -4.63 -14.55
CA MET A 44 -15.55 -4.35 -15.18
C MET A 44 -15.77 -5.19 -16.43
N GLU A 45 -14.69 -5.70 -17.06
CA GLU A 45 -14.80 -6.68 -18.14
C GLU A 45 -15.21 -8.04 -17.57
N SER A 46 -16.37 -8.52 -18.02
CA SER A 46 -17.04 -9.75 -17.57
C SER A 46 -16.15 -10.99 -17.67
N GLU A 47 -16.15 -11.78 -16.59
CA GLU A 47 -15.59 -13.14 -16.38
C GLU A 47 -14.40 -13.58 -17.26
N ALA A 48 -13.28 -13.91 -16.61
CA ALA A 48 -12.14 -14.55 -17.27
C ALA A 48 -12.59 -15.79 -18.06
N LEU A 49 -12.54 -15.70 -19.39
CA LEU A 49 -12.98 -16.75 -20.30
C LEU A 49 -12.12 -18.02 -20.17
N ASN A 50 -10.89 -17.88 -19.69
CA ASN A 50 -9.92 -18.97 -19.51
C ASN A 50 -9.03 -18.79 -18.27
N LEU A 51 -8.53 -19.91 -17.74
CA LEU A 51 -7.53 -19.93 -16.65
C LEU A 51 -6.25 -19.15 -17.00
N ALA A 52 -5.88 -19.12 -18.28
CA ALA A 52 -4.74 -18.35 -18.77
C ALA A 52 -4.96 -16.83 -18.59
N ASP A 53 -6.16 -16.33 -18.88
CA ASP A 53 -6.49 -14.91 -18.69
C ASP A 53 -6.47 -14.56 -17.20
N THR A 54 -6.99 -15.45 -16.34
CA THR A 54 -6.90 -15.28 -14.89
C THR A 54 -5.45 -15.18 -14.43
N LEU A 55 -4.57 -16.07 -14.90
CA LEU A 55 -3.18 -16.14 -14.44
C LEU A 55 -2.30 -15.01 -14.98
N PHE A 56 -2.49 -14.61 -16.24
CA PHE A 56 -1.59 -13.65 -16.91
C PHE A 56 -2.13 -12.23 -16.94
N VAL A 57 -3.43 -12.02 -16.79
CA VAL A 57 -4.06 -10.68 -16.85
C VAL A 57 -4.58 -10.26 -15.49
N TYR A 58 -5.49 -11.05 -14.90
CA TYR A 58 -6.14 -10.67 -13.64
C TYR A 58 -5.19 -10.75 -12.44
N LEU A 59 -4.42 -11.82 -12.33
CA LEU A 59 -3.54 -12.05 -11.17
C LEU A 59 -2.45 -10.97 -11.04
N PRO A 60 -1.68 -10.59 -12.09
CA PRO A 60 -0.66 -9.56 -11.96
C PRO A 60 -1.26 -8.18 -11.68
N VAL A 61 -2.39 -7.83 -12.30
CA VAL A 61 -3.07 -6.54 -12.08
C VAL A 61 -3.59 -6.44 -10.66
N SER A 62 -4.18 -7.52 -10.13
CA SER A 62 -4.62 -7.59 -8.74
C SER A 62 -3.46 -7.46 -7.75
N LEU A 63 -2.37 -8.23 -7.95
CA LEU A 63 -1.17 -8.16 -7.12
C LEU A 63 -0.59 -6.73 -7.09
N MET A 64 -0.50 -6.09 -8.26
CA MET A 64 0.00 -4.71 -8.38
C MET A 64 -0.91 -3.70 -7.69
N HIS A 65 -2.23 -3.89 -7.76
CA HIS A 65 -3.18 -3.02 -7.07
C HIS A 65 -3.09 -3.18 -5.54
N GLY A 66 -3.05 -4.41 -5.03
CA GLY A 66 -2.81 -4.67 -3.60
C GLY A 66 -1.50 -4.05 -3.11
N PHE A 67 -0.43 -4.21 -3.88
CA PHE A 67 0.89 -3.66 -3.57
C PHE A 67 0.90 -2.13 -3.54
N VAL A 68 0.29 -1.47 -4.55
CA VAL A 68 0.29 0.01 -4.61
C VAL A 68 -0.55 0.63 -3.50
N VAL A 69 -1.62 -0.05 -3.05
CA VAL A 69 -2.41 0.39 -1.89
C VAL A 69 -1.56 0.38 -0.63
N VAL A 70 -0.78 -0.68 -0.39
CA VAL A 70 0.15 -0.72 0.76
C VAL A 70 1.20 0.39 0.64
N MET A 71 1.81 0.53 -0.53
CA MET A 71 2.83 1.57 -0.75
C MET A 71 2.29 2.98 -0.59
N PHE A 72 1.05 3.25 -0.99
CA PHE A 72 0.40 4.55 -0.79
C PHE A 72 0.40 4.96 0.69
N PHE A 73 -0.01 4.06 1.59
CA PHE A 73 0.00 4.35 3.02
C PHE A 73 1.41 4.47 3.60
N VAL A 74 2.32 3.57 3.22
CA VAL A 74 3.73 3.66 3.65
C VAL A 74 4.37 4.97 3.20
N GLY A 75 4.14 5.37 1.95
CA GLY A 75 4.62 6.63 1.38
C GLY A 75 4.02 7.87 2.03
N ALA A 76 2.75 7.80 2.46
CA ALA A 76 2.11 8.88 3.22
C ALA A 76 2.77 9.07 4.60
N PHE A 77 3.13 7.99 5.30
CA PHE A 77 3.86 8.08 6.56
C PHE A 77 5.28 8.61 6.40
N ALA A 78 5.91 8.42 5.24
CA ALA A 78 7.22 9.00 4.94
C ALA A 78 7.21 10.54 4.85
N LEU A 79 6.03 11.18 4.75
CA LEU A 79 5.89 12.64 4.82
C LEU A 79 5.94 13.18 6.26
N VAL A 80 5.82 12.31 7.27
CA VAL A 80 5.87 12.72 8.67
C VAL A 80 7.34 13.06 9.02
N PRO A 81 7.64 14.29 9.48
CA PRO A 81 9.01 14.72 9.73
C PRO A 81 9.72 13.84 10.77
N ARG A 82 10.98 13.46 10.51
CA ARG A 82 11.79 12.61 11.42
C ARG A 82 11.97 13.20 12.82
N ASP A 83 11.86 14.51 12.98
CA ASP A 83 11.92 15.17 14.30
C ASP A 83 10.77 14.79 15.24
N ALA A 84 9.69 14.19 14.74
CA ALA A 84 8.62 13.61 15.55
C ALA A 84 9.10 12.39 16.39
N TYR A 85 10.30 11.85 16.14
CA TYR A 85 10.93 10.81 16.98
C TYR A 85 11.84 11.38 18.07
N SER A 86 12.25 12.66 17.98
CA SER A 86 13.11 13.31 18.98
C SER A 86 12.35 13.70 20.26
N HIS A 87 11.03 13.84 20.15
CA HIS A 87 10.10 14.05 21.25
C HIS A 87 9.12 12.88 21.22
N LYS A 88 8.64 12.44 22.39
CA LYS A 88 7.73 11.27 22.56
C LYS A 88 6.72 11.16 21.40
N PRO A 89 6.52 9.97 20.79
CA PRO A 89 5.56 9.80 19.72
C PRO A 89 4.21 10.34 20.16
N SER A 90 3.66 11.27 19.38
CA SER A 90 2.38 11.88 19.69
C SER A 90 1.29 10.81 19.56
N TYR A 91 0.42 10.68 20.56
CA TYR A 91 -0.72 9.75 20.54
C TYR A 91 -1.58 9.86 19.26
N LEU A 92 -1.52 11.01 18.59
CA LEU A 92 -2.16 11.23 17.28
C LEU A 92 -1.56 10.37 16.17
N VAL A 93 -0.24 10.21 16.10
CA VAL A 93 0.41 9.39 15.05
C VAL A 93 0.07 7.92 15.26
N ASP A 94 0.07 7.45 16.51
CA ASP A 94 -0.34 6.09 16.86
C ASP A 94 -1.82 5.83 16.51
N ALA A 95 -2.71 6.80 16.80
CA ALA A 95 -4.12 6.69 16.44
C ALA A 95 -4.35 6.64 14.93
N ILE A 96 -3.63 7.47 14.16
CA ILE A 96 -3.69 7.46 12.69
C ILE A 96 -3.17 6.12 12.14
N LEU A 97 -2.07 5.60 12.70
CA LEU A 97 -1.52 4.31 12.30
C LEU A 97 -2.53 3.17 12.55
N LEU A 98 -3.22 3.18 13.69
CA LEU A 98 -4.26 2.19 13.99
C LEU A 98 -5.41 2.26 12.97
N ILE A 99 -5.86 3.46 12.61
CA ILE A 99 -6.89 3.66 11.57
C ILE A 99 -6.42 3.13 10.22
N VAL A 100 -5.16 3.37 9.84
CA VAL A 100 -4.60 2.88 8.59
C VAL A 100 -4.49 1.35 8.58
N LEU A 101 -4.02 0.74 9.67
CA LEU A 101 -3.95 -0.72 9.78
C LEU A 101 -5.33 -1.36 9.67
N PHE A 102 -6.32 -0.80 10.37
CA PHE A 102 -7.70 -1.23 10.27
C PHE A 102 -8.26 -1.10 8.85
N PHE A 103 -7.95 0.00 8.16
CA PHE A 103 -8.35 0.20 6.76
C PHE A 103 -7.70 -0.81 5.82
N LEU A 104 -6.41 -1.11 5.98
CA LEU A 104 -5.70 -2.12 5.20
C LEU A 104 -6.27 -3.53 5.43
N GLN A 105 -6.57 -3.88 6.68
CA GLN A 105 -7.15 -5.18 7.03
C GLN A 105 -8.57 -5.32 6.47
N SER A 106 -9.39 -4.27 6.59
CA SER A 106 -10.73 -4.19 5.96
C SER A 106 -10.63 -4.28 4.44
N SER A 107 -9.64 -3.63 3.82
CA SER A 107 -9.41 -3.69 2.38
C SER A 107 -9.06 -5.12 1.94
N SER A 108 -8.19 -5.82 2.67
CA SER A 108 -7.88 -7.24 2.42
C SER A 108 -9.12 -8.11 2.45
N ALA A 109 -9.98 -7.95 3.47
CA ALA A 109 -11.28 -8.62 3.51
C ALA A 109 -12.19 -8.23 2.33
N GLY A 110 -12.19 -6.95 1.95
CA GLY A 110 -12.93 -6.40 0.82
C GLY A 110 -12.57 -7.07 -0.51
N TYR A 111 -11.28 -7.32 -0.78
CA TYR A 111 -10.85 -8.06 -1.97
C TYR A 111 -11.45 -9.48 -2.03
N VAL A 112 -11.56 -10.17 -0.90
CA VAL A 112 -12.11 -11.53 -0.87
C VAL A 112 -13.64 -11.53 -0.98
N PHE A 113 -14.32 -10.74 -0.15
CA PHE A 113 -15.78 -10.80 -0.02
C PHE A 113 -16.52 -10.02 -1.10
N TYR A 114 -16.04 -8.82 -1.44
CA TYR A 114 -16.68 -7.93 -2.41
C TYR A 114 -15.95 -7.90 -3.75
N GLY A 115 -14.67 -8.22 -3.75
CA GLY A 115 -13.84 -8.32 -4.93
C GLY A 115 -13.89 -9.71 -5.58
N ASN A 116 -15.04 -10.31 -5.90
CA ASN A 116 -15.11 -11.58 -6.67
C ASN A 116 -14.07 -12.65 -6.26
N ARG A 117 -13.78 -12.81 -4.96
CA ARG A 117 -12.75 -13.74 -4.45
C ARG A 117 -11.33 -13.45 -4.94
N ASP A 118 -10.94 -12.19 -4.92
CA ASP A 118 -9.58 -11.78 -5.29
C ASP A 118 -8.59 -12.04 -4.17
N ILE A 119 -8.19 -13.31 -4.10
CA ILE A 119 -7.27 -13.83 -3.11
C ILE A 119 -5.87 -13.24 -3.31
N ALA A 120 -5.49 -12.91 -4.55
CA ALA A 120 -4.16 -12.40 -4.87
C ALA A 120 -3.93 -11.00 -4.28
N GLY A 121 -4.89 -10.10 -4.47
CA GLY A 121 -4.85 -8.74 -3.90
C GLY A 121 -4.89 -8.77 -2.38
N ALA A 122 -5.77 -9.61 -1.80
CA ALA A 122 -5.85 -9.81 -0.35
C ALA A 122 -4.53 -10.33 0.24
N LEU A 123 -3.91 -11.32 -0.41
CA LEU A 123 -2.66 -11.93 0.04
C LEU A 123 -1.52 -10.91 0.08
N VAL A 124 -1.39 -10.05 -0.93
CA VAL A 124 -0.35 -9.00 -0.94
C VAL A 124 -0.57 -7.98 0.17
N VAL A 125 -1.80 -7.56 0.41
CA VAL A 125 -2.11 -6.63 1.50
C VAL A 125 -1.80 -7.28 2.86
N SER A 126 -2.16 -8.55 3.05
CA SER A 126 -1.84 -9.32 4.26
C SER A 126 -0.33 -9.51 4.46
N LEU A 127 0.44 -9.75 3.40
CA LEU A 127 1.91 -9.77 3.48
C LEU A 127 2.49 -8.39 3.81
N GLY A 128 1.90 -7.32 3.29
CA GLY A 128 2.26 -5.94 3.64
C GLY A 128 2.04 -5.65 5.12
N LEU A 129 0.89 -6.05 5.66
CA LEU A 129 0.58 -5.96 7.10
C LEU A 129 1.58 -6.76 7.94
N LEU A 130 1.91 -7.99 7.53
CA LEU A 130 2.91 -8.82 8.21
C LEU A 130 4.30 -8.15 8.22
N ALA A 131 4.73 -7.57 7.09
CA ALA A 131 6.01 -6.86 7.00
C ALA A 131 6.04 -5.64 7.93
N ILE A 132 4.94 -4.88 8.00
CA ILE A 132 4.79 -3.75 8.95
C ILE A 132 4.87 -4.27 10.39
N ALA A 133 4.16 -5.36 10.71
CA ALA A 133 4.18 -5.97 12.04
C ALA A 133 5.61 -6.39 12.45
N GLN A 134 6.37 -7.01 11.54
CA GLN A 134 7.76 -7.42 11.78
C GLN A 134 8.69 -6.23 12.03
N GLN A 135 8.52 -5.13 11.29
CA GLN A 135 9.34 -3.94 11.43
C GLN A 135 9.06 -3.17 12.74
N GLN A 136 7.84 -3.24 13.27
CA GLN A 136 7.37 -2.50 14.46
C GLN A 136 7.54 -3.25 15.80
N SER A 137 8.48 -4.19 15.91
CA SER A 137 8.62 -5.13 17.03
C SER A 137 8.84 -4.53 18.43
N ASN A 138 9.21 -3.24 18.54
CA ASN A 138 9.38 -2.55 19.81
C ASN A 138 8.07 -2.00 20.42
N LEU A 139 7.02 -1.75 19.61
CA LEU A 139 5.74 -1.21 20.07
C LEU A 139 4.68 -2.33 20.10
N ARG A 140 4.59 -3.02 21.25
CA ARG A 140 3.73 -4.20 21.45
C ARG A 140 2.30 -4.02 20.93
N PHE A 141 1.67 -2.87 21.18
CA PHE A 141 0.27 -2.63 20.80
C PHE A 141 0.06 -2.55 19.28
N ILE A 142 0.96 -1.85 18.58
CA ILE A 142 0.91 -1.68 17.12
C ILE A 142 1.22 -3.00 16.40
N HIS A 143 2.12 -3.80 16.95
CA HIS A 143 2.44 -5.13 16.43
C HIS A 143 1.22 -6.06 16.43
N TRP A 144 0.46 -6.11 17.53
CA TRP A 144 -0.76 -6.95 17.62
C TRP A 144 -1.88 -6.49 16.70
N THR A 145 -2.01 -5.18 16.43
CA THR A 145 -3.04 -4.67 15.53
C THR A 145 -2.72 -4.87 14.04
N ALA A 146 -1.45 -5.14 13.71
CA ALA A 146 -1.02 -5.41 12.34
C ALA A 146 -1.08 -6.90 11.97
N LEU A 147 -1.30 -7.79 12.94
CA LEU A 147 -1.36 -9.25 12.78
C LEU A 147 -2.81 -9.73 12.67
#